data_AF-A0A3Q1EY41-F1
#
_entry.id   AF-A0A3Q1EY41-F1
#
_cell.length_a   1.000
_cell.length_b   1.000
_cell.length_c   1.000
_cell.angle_alpha   90.00
_cell.angle_beta   90.00
_cell.angle_gamma   90.00
#
_symmetry.space_group_name_H-M   'P 1'
#
loop_
_entity.id
_entity.type
_entity.pdbx_description
1 polymer ?
#
loop_
_entity_poly.entity_id
_entity_poly.type
_entity_poly.pdbx_seq_one_letter_code
_entity_poly.pdbx_strand_id
1 'polypeptide(L)'
;LDNMFMGGSCIIKRPRSTLLYHRVPYNFKDFEIKVVFGVRKSCKVLLIFSAGSFLLDSKFFRVHQILPVSTFKVKEPGDLVLSLPFRQFLHALPLEYNYALYREIFQRFGTHYYSSGTLGGHYDLLYQYSREELKSSGTTAKSVSSSCLNQETTWSVIVYTTHSSVSRCADNTMTKKYQGKTSFSMVKGGRTREAAALAWERQGAAPDRTSYKNWAKSVLENPAVVDYKLLPIIDLVRGIPCAATKRRHLRKALLQYLEEFDTCKCAPCPNNARPVLSGTECKCVCQTGTFGTNCEKRAPDYTSEAVDGYWSCWGPWSRCSASMKRHRTRSCNNPAPLRRGQPCNGPSRQEEACHISIFQTQETCDNDDDDFTVGWIDELPPGVQGCLRPKSPANSFLRVKQYYSFGEDEEFQCFTGFDLEGFQFINCLPDGTWSQLSGKCIRKICLPPDIPDGMTLFPNQEEYRVDESVGLNCDDAGLSPLPRGFYKCSNSLTWEPPLPADLRCSNGKIKTLLVYPSFFPAESRKTASFSAGLSHLYYLLSVYLAWKIQTESPCNLLSPC
;
A
#
# COMPACT_ATOMS: atom_id res chain seq x y z
N LEU A 1 -9.25 9.72 -14.80
CA LEU A 1 -8.01 10.44 -14.41
C LEU A 1 -8.10 11.84 -14.98
N ASP A 2 -7.71 12.86 -14.21
CA ASP A 2 -7.60 14.23 -14.70
C ASP A 2 -6.22 14.45 -15.32
N ASN A 3 -6.13 14.33 -16.64
CA ASN A 3 -4.90 14.61 -17.39
C ASN A 3 -4.86 16.05 -17.93
N MET A 4 -5.77 16.93 -17.49
CA MET A 4 -5.66 18.39 -17.66
C MET A 4 -4.92 19.02 -16.48
N PHE A 5 -4.93 18.38 -15.30
CA PHE A 5 -4.11 18.80 -14.16
C PHE A 5 -2.61 18.69 -14.49
N MET A 6 -1.93 19.84 -14.44
CA MET A 6 -0.50 19.95 -14.77
C MET A 6 0.42 19.99 -13.55
N GLY A 7 -0.13 20.09 -12.33
CA GLY A 7 0.65 20.29 -11.10
C GLY A 7 1.41 21.62 -11.06
N GLY A 8 2.25 21.78 -10.02
CA GLY A 8 3.10 22.97 -9.86
C GLY A 8 4.35 22.98 -10.75
N SER A 9 4.78 21.84 -11.28
CA SER A 9 5.97 21.73 -12.14
C SER A 9 5.62 21.87 -13.63
N CYS A 10 6.52 22.51 -14.38
CA CYS A 10 6.36 22.70 -15.83
C CYS A 10 7.29 21.75 -16.61
N ILE A 11 6.86 20.50 -16.77
CA ILE A 11 7.61 19.50 -17.56
C ILE A 11 7.27 19.67 -19.04
N ILE A 12 8.27 20.07 -19.83
CA ILE A 12 8.13 20.29 -21.27
C ILE A 12 9.00 19.29 -22.04
N LYS A 13 8.46 18.70 -23.10
CA LYS A 13 9.15 17.82 -24.05
C LYS A 13 9.00 18.37 -25.46
N ARG A 14 10.08 18.35 -26.25
CA ARG A 14 10.06 18.65 -27.69
C ARG A 14 10.64 17.46 -28.46
N PRO A 15 9.85 16.75 -29.28
CA PRO A 15 10.38 15.70 -30.13
C PRO A 15 11.15 16.32 -31.31
N ARG A 16 12.19 15.63 -31.79
CA ARG A 16 13.07 16.12 -32.87
C ARG A 16 12.34 16.40 -34.19
N SER A 17 11.16 15.80 -34.37
CA SER A 17 10.29 15.89 -35.54
C SER A 17 9.50 17.19 -35.66
N THR A 18 9.35 17.97 -34.58
CA THR A 18 8.50 19.17 -34.57
C THR A 18 9.19 20.36 -33.91
N LEU A 19 8.78 21.56 -34.31
CA LEU A 19 9.18 22.81 -33.63
C LEU A 19 8.34 23.07 -32.36
N LEU A 20 7.18 22.40 -32.25
CA LEU A 20 6.27 22.53 -31.12
C LEU A 20 6.82 21.89 -29.84
N TYR A 21 6.61 22.58 -28.73
CA TYR A 21 6.85 22.11 -27.37
C TYR A 21 5.55 21.55 -26.79
N HIS A 22 5.61 20.39 -26.16
CA HIS A 22 4.48 19.72 -25.52
C HIS A 22 4.67 19.71 -24.01
N ARG A 23 3.67 20.19 -23.26
CA ARG A 23 3.65 20.07 -21.79
C ARG A 23 3.16 18.67 -21.41
N VAL A 24 3.84 18.02 -20.47
CA VAL A 24 3.48 16.70 -19.96
C VAL A 24 2.54 16.86 -18.75
N PRO A 25 1.33 16.27 -18.76
CA PRO A 25 0.43 16.31 -17.61
C PRO A 25 0.96 15.58 -16.39
N TYR A 26 0.52 16.00 -15.19
CA TYR A 26 1.07 15.55 -13.92
C TYR A 26 0.97 14.04 -13.67
N ASN A 27 -0.08 13.38 -14.17
CA ASN A 27 -0.32 11.95 -13.96
C ASN A 27 0.66 11.03 -14.72
N PHE A 28 1.44 11.55 -15.67
CA PHE A 28 2.42 10.75 -16.41
C PHE A 28 3.77 10.77 -15.70
N LYS A 29 4.31 9.57 -15.43
CA LYS A 29 5.69 9.36 -14.97
C LYS A 29 6.67 9.46 -16.13
N ASP A 30 6.25 9.01 -17.31
CA ASP A 30 6.99 9.16 -18.56
C ASP A 30 6.03 9.39 -19.74
N PHE A 31 6.46 10.20 -20.70
CA PHE A 31 5.73 10.51 -21.93
C PHE A 31 6.73 10.86 -23.04
N GLU A 32 6.88 9.95 -23.99
CA GLU A 32 7.87 10.02 -25.06
C GLU A 32 7.17 10.08 -26.42
N ILE A 33 7.37 11.19 -27.16
CA ILE A 33 6.75 11.39 -28.47
C ILE A 33 7.68 10.83 -29.56
N LYS A 34 7.20 9.78 -30.25
CA LYS A 34 7.91 8.95 -31.23
C LYS A 34 7.36 9.17 -32.63
N VAL A 35 7.42 10.40 -33.15
CA VAL A 35 7.03 10.66 -34.56
C VAL A 35 8.11 10.09 -35.49
N VAL A 36 7.92 8.84 -35.91
CA VAL A 36 8.78 8.16 -36.90
C VAL A 36 7.98 7.93 -38.18
N PHE A 37 7.90 8.96 -39.03
CA PHE A 37 7.53 8.78 -40.43
C PHE A 37 8.76 8.38 -41.24
N GLY A 38 9.15 7.11 -41.11
CA GLY A 38 10.27 6.58 -41.87
C GLY A 38 10.64 5.15 -41.50
N VAL A 39 10.88 4.34 -42.54
CA VAL A 39 11.68 3.11 -42.51
C VAL A 39 11.06 1.89 -41.80
N ARG A 40 10.66 0.90 -42.63
CA ARG A 40 10.64 -0.56 -42.35
C ARG A 40 9.98 -1.02 -41.04
N LYS A 41 8.67 -0.81 -40.88
CA LYS A 41 7.84 -1.70 -40.05
C LYS A 41 6.94 -2.56 -40.94
N SER A 42 7.34 -3.82 -41.10
CA SER A 42 6.61 -4.85 -41.86
C SER A 42 5.16 -4.94 -41.41
N CYS A 43 4.23 -4.97 -42.37
CA CYS A 43 2.83 -5.27 -42.07
C CYS A 43 2.75 -6.71 -41.54
N LYS A 44 2.03 -6.92 -40.44
CA LYS A 44 1.81 -8.26 -39.91
C LYS A 44 0.49 -8.78 -40.43
N VAL A 45 0.57 -9.74 -41.34
CA VAL A 45 -0.58 -10.55 -41.74
C VAL A 45 -0.58 -11.82 -40.91
N LEU A 46 -1.67 -12.02 -40.16
CA LEU A 46 -1.85 -13.18 -39.29
C LEU A 46 -3.10 -13.94 -39.72
N LEU A 47 -2.95 -15.24 -39.96
CA LEU A 47 -4.07 -16.17 -39.87
C LEU A 47 -4.53 -16.21 -38.41
N ILE A 48 -5.67 -15.58 -38.06
CA ILE A 48 -6.15 -15.64 -36.67
C ILE A 48 -6.86 -16.96 -36.41
N PHE A 49 -7.87 -17.26 -37.23
CA PHE A 49 -8.72 -18.43 -37.08
C PHE A 49 -9.45 -18.76 -38.39
N SER A 50 -9.75 -20.04 -38.55
CA SER A 50 -10.90 -20.46 -39.35
C SER A 50 -12.11 -20.56 -38.43
N ALA A 51 -13.27 -20.09 -38.88
CA ALA A 51 -14.52 -20.11 -38.12
C ALA A 51 -15.69 -19.96 -39.09
N GLY A 52 -16.83 -20.58 -38.78
CA GLY A 52 -18.06 -20.25 -39.44
C GLY A 52 -18.45 -18.80 -39.26
N SER A 53 -18.99 -18.21 -40.33
CA SER A 53 -19.85 -17.04 -40.22
C SER A 53 -21.32 -17.47 -40.25
N PHE A 54 -22.23 -16.52 -39.94
CA PHE A 54 -23.67 -16.72 -40.07
C PHE A 54 -24.14 -17.27 -41.42
N LEU A 55 -23.37 -17.01 -42.50
CA LEU A 55 -23.77 -17.34 -43.87
C LEU A 55 -22.92 -18.43 -44.52
N LEU A 56 -21.64 -18.56 -44.17
CA LEU A 56 -20.65 -19.39 -44.88
C LEU A 56 -19.53 -19.91 -43.96
N ASP A 57 -19.05 -21.13 -44.20
CA ASP A 57 -17.81 -21.65 -43.62
C ASP A 57 -16.61 -20.83 -44.13
N SER A 58 -15.93 -20.16 -43.20
CA SER A 58 -15.01 -19.06 -43.52
C SER A 58 -13.62 -19.24 -42.92
N LYS A 59 -12.64 -18.62 -43.59
CA LYS A 59 -11.30 -18.37 -43.04
C LYS A 59 -11.07 -16.87 -42.94
N PHE A 60 -10.56 -16.45 -41.79
CA PHE A 60 -10.32 -15.04 -41.50
C PHE A 60 -8.82 -14.72 -41.47
N PHE A 61 -8.44 -13.68 -42.21
CA PHE A 61 -7.07 -13.18 -42.29
C PHE A 61 -7.03 -11.77 -41.72
N ARG A 62 -6.21 -11.56 -40.70
CA ARG A 62 -5.94 -10.22 -40.15
C ARG A 62 -4.80 -9.59 -40.92
N VAL A 63 -4.99 -8.34 -41.32
CA VAL A 63 -3.89 -7.47 -41.76
C VAL A 63 -3.85 -6.31 -40.78
N HIS A 64 -2.77 -6.18 -40.02
CA HIS A 64 -2.66 -5.11 -39.04
C HIS A 64 -1.27 -4.45 -38.97
N GLN A 65 -1.29 -3.15 -38.69
CA GLN A 65 -0.11 -2.32 -38.50
C GLN A 65 -0.38 -1.23 -37.46
N ILE A 66 0.56 -1.06 -36.52
CA ILE A 66 0.52 0.02 -35.53
C ILE A 66 1.43 1.15 -35.99
N LEU A 67 0.87 2.36 -36.06
CA LEU A 67 1.55 3.63 -36.27
C LEU A 67 1.69 4.34 -34.91
N PRO A 68 2.78 4.12 -34.16
CA PRO A 68 3.00 4.77 -32.87
C PRO A 68 3.30 6.26 -33.06
N VAL A 69 2.64 7.11 -32.26
CA VAL A 69 2.87 8.56 -32.20
C VAL A 69 3.54 8.94 -30.89
N SER A 70 3.13 8.37 -29.76
CA SER A 70 3.82 8.50 -28.48
C SER A 70 3.64 7.27 -27.59
N THR A 71 4.52 7.10 -26.62
CA THR A 71 4.41 6.09 -25.55
C THR A 71 4.33 6.79 -24.21
N PHE A 72 3.48 6.27 -23.31
CA PHE A 72 3.24 6.86 -21.99
C PHE A 72 3.29 5.81 -20.88
N LYS A 73 3.70 6.25 -19.69
CA LYS A 73 3.62 5.50 -18.43
C LYS A 73 3.00 6.40 -17.36
N VAL A 74 1.94 5.92 -16.73
CA VAL A 74 1.21 6.61 -15.68
C VAL A 74 1.94 6.43 -14.33
N LYS A 75 1.78 7.37 -13.41
CA LYS A 75 2.29 7.26 -12.03
C LYS A 75 1.58 6.16 -11.24
N GLU A 76 2.07 5.90 -10.03
CA GLU A 76 1.50 4.92 -9.11
C GLU A 76 0.19 5.44 -8.49
N PRO A 77 -0.75 4.56 -8.09
CA PRO A 77 -2.14 4.97 -7.83
C PRO A 77 -2.34 6.06 -6.76
N GLY A 78 -1.44 6.17 -5.79
CA GLY A 78 -1.49 7.21 -4.75
C GLY A 78 -1.21 8.62 -5.27
N ASP A 79 -0.38 8.75 -6.32
CA ASP A 79 0.02 10.04 -6.90
C ASP A 79 -0.89 10.51 -8.04
N LEU A 80 -2.03 9.84 -8.26
CA LEU A 80 -2.89 10.11 -9.42
C LEU A 80 -4.03 11.07 -9.09
N VAL A 81 -4.11 12.15 -9.88
CA VAL A 81 -5.21 13.09 -9.79
C VAL A 81 -6.42 12.52 -10.52
N LEU A 82 -7.46 12.22 -9.74
CA LEU A 82 -8.73 11.70 -10.23
C LEU A 82 -9.56 12.81 -10.88
N SER A 83 -10.29 12.46 -11.93
CA SER A 83 -11.23 13.37 -12.61
C SER A 83 -12.42 13.68 -11.69
N LEU A 84 -12.85 14.94 -11.64
CA LEU A 84 -13.90 15.40 -10.74
C LEU A 84 -15.18 14.52 -10.74
N PRO A 85 -15.74 14.09 -11.89
CA PRO A 85 -16.92 13.21 -11.90
C PRO A 85 -16.68 11.83 -11.27
N PHE A 86 -15.47 11.29 -11.40
CA PHE A 86 -15.09 10.01 -10.81
C PHE A 86 -14.90 10.16 -9.29
N ARG A 87 -14.25 11.24 -8.85
CA ARG A 87 -14.08 11.54 -7.41
C ARG A 87 -15.44 11.77 -6.73
N GLN A 88 -16.33 12.56 -7.34
CA GLN A 88 -17.69 12.78 -6.85
C GLN A 88 -18.47 11.45 -6.72
N PHE A 89 -18.40 10.59 -7.72
CA PHE A 89 -19.01 9.25 -7.67
C PHE A 89 -18.46 8.42 -6.48
N LEU A 90 -17.15 8.40 -6.28
CA LEU A 90 -16.52 7.67 -5.16
C LEU A 90 -16.93 8.21 -3.77
N HIS A 91 -17.13 9.53 -3.63
CA HIS A 91 -17.68 10.10 -2.39
C HIS A 91 -19.14 9.66 -2.17
N ALA A 92 -19.96 9.65 -3.22
CA ALA A 92 -21.39 9.31 -3.17
C ALA A 92 -21.68 7.81 -2.92
N LEU A 93 -20.71 6.91 -3.11
CA LEU A 93 -20.88 5.49 -2.76
C LEU A 93 -21.20 5.31 -1.26
N PRO A 94 -22.24 4.54 -0.89
CA PRO A 94 -22.58 4.28 0.51
C PRO A 94 -21.51 3.42 1.18
N LEU A 95 -21.45 3.47 2.50
CA LEU A 95 -20.57 2.58 3.28
C LEU A 95 -21.08 1.14 3.21
N GLU A 96 -22.38 0.94 3.43
CA GLU A 96 -23.04 -0.36 3.33
C GLU A 96 -22.92 -0.97 1.93
N TYR A 97 -22.65 -2.27 1.90
CA TYR A 97 -22.51 -3.02 0.65
C TYR A 97 -23.83 -3.13 -0.12
N ASN A 98 -24.07 -2.21 -1.06
CA ASN A 98 -25.17 -2.27 -2.01
C ASN A 98 -24.66 -2.57 -3.43
N TYR A 99 -24.81 -3.81 -3.90
CA TYR A 99 -24.34 -4.23 -5.23
C TYR A 99 -24.89 -3.37 -6.38
N ALA A 100 -26.15 -2.93 -6.32
CA ALA A 100 -26.79 -2.17 -7.39
C ALA A 100 -26.16 -0.78 -7.60
N LEU A 101 -25.68 -0.15 -6.53
CA LEU A 101 -24.94 1.12 -6.58
C LEU A 101 -23.46 0.89 -6.91
N TYR A 102 -22.83 -0.12 -6.29
CA TYR A 102 -21.42 -0.42 -6.49
C TYR A 102 -21.10 -0.92 -7.92
N ARG A 103 -22.05 -1.55 -8.65
CA ARG A 103 -21.84 -1.96 -10.05
C ARG A 103 -21.85 -0.81 -11.06
N GLU A 104 -22.49 0.33 -10.73
CA GLU A 104 -22.60 1.48 -11.65
C GLU A 104 -21.21 1.98 -12.07
N ILE A 105 -20.20 1.87 -11.18
CA ILE A 105 -18.83 2.27 -11.46
C ILE A 105 -18.26 1.55 -12.70
N PHE A 106 -18.54 0.26 -12.87
CA PHE A 106 -18.00 -0.57 -13.94
C PHE A 106 -18.72 -0.30 -15.27
N GLN A 107 -20.01 0.05 -15.20
CA GLN A 107 -20.81 0.45 -16.36
C GLN A 107 -20.43 1.86 -16.85
N ARG A 108 -20.16 2.78 -15.93
CA ARG A 108 -19.94 4.21 -16.22
C ARG A 108 -18.49 4.60 -16.47
N PHE A 109 -17.55 3.97 -15.75
CA PHE A 109 -16.12 4.28 -15.82
C PHE A 109 -15.24 3.10 -16.30
N GLY A 110 -15.82 1.91 -16.45
CA GLY A 110 -15.10 0.69 -16.81
C GLY A 110 -14.48 -0.03 -15.62
N THR A 111 -13.82 -1.16 -15.88
CA THR A 111 -13.20 -2.03 -14.86
C THR A 111 -11.72 -1.75 -14.61
N HIS A 112 -11.06 -1.02 -15.52
CA HIS A 112 -9.61 -0.82 -15.54
C HIS A 112 -9.23 0.59 -16.01
N TYR A 113 -8.01 1.01 -15.69
CA TYR A 113 -7.37 2.19 -16.27
C TYR A 113 -6.04 1.83 -16.94
N TYR A 114 -5.57 2.67 -17.86
CA TYR A 114 -4.29 2.48 -18.54
C TYR A 114 -3.12 2.82 -17.61
N SER A 115 -2.25 1.85 -17.32
CA SER A 115 -1.03 2.07 -16.53
C SER A 115 0.17 2.45 -17.40
N SER A 116 0.19 1.95 -18.63
CA SER A 116 1.14 2.34 -19.68
C SER A 116 0.56 1.99 -21.04
N GLY A 117 1.07 2.61 -22.10
CA GLY A 117 0.63 2.29 -23.46
C GLY A 117 1.26 3.16 -24.54
N THR A 118 0.73 2.97 -25.74
CA THR A 118 1.11 3.65 -26.97
C THR A 118 -0.12 4.38 -27.51
N LEU A 119 0.02 5.67 -27.79
CA LEU A 119 -0.92 6.48 -28.54
C LEU A 119 -0.52 6.49 -30.02
N GLY A 120 -1.52 6.44 -30.91
CA GLY A 120 -1.30 6.54 -32.35
C GLY A 120 -2.46 5.97 -33.15
N GLY A 121 -2.13 5.32 -34.26
CA GLY A 121 -3.08 4.69 -35.17
C GLY A 121 -2.90 3.17 -35.21
N HIS A 122 -3.99 2.42 -35.25
CA HIS A 122 -3.97 0.98 -35.48
C HIS A 122 -4.78 0.70 -36.73
N TYR A 123 -4.09 0.40 -37.82
CA TYR A 123 -4.70 -0.16 -39.01
C TYR A 123 -4.96 -1.64 -38.74
N ASP A 124 -6.20 -2.08 -38.84
CA ASP A 124 -6.61 -3.45 -38.50
C ASP A 124 -7.83 -3.86 -39.32
N LEU A 125 -7.62 -4.72 -40.32
CA LEU A 125 -8.66 -5.26 -41.20
C LEU A 125 -8.74 -6.78 -41.05
N LEU A 126 -9.97 -7.30 -41.01
CA LEU A 126 -10.24 -8.72 -41.05
C LEU A 126 -10.91 -9.10 -42.38
N TYR A 127 -10.18 -9.81 -43.23
CA TYR A 127 -10.70 -10.32 -44.51
C TYR A 127 -11.37 -11.67 -44.31
N GLN A 128 -12.56 -11.83 -44.89
CA GLN A 128 -13.34 -13.07 -44.85
C GLN A 128 -13.30 -13.77 -46.23
N TYR A 129 -12.82 -15.01 -46.27
CA TYR A 129 -12.82 -15.86 -47.46
C TYR A 129 -13.59 -17.16 -47.20
N SER A 130 -14.31 -17.68 -48.20
CA SER A 130 -14.93 -19.01 -48.08
C SER A 130 -13.86 -20.11 -48.05
N ARG A 131 -14.07 -21.14 -47.22
CA ARG A 131 -13.20 -22.32 -47.17
C ARG A 131 -13.26 -23.14 -48.45
N GLU A 132 -14.41 -23.19 -49.11
CA GLU A 132 -14.62 -23.89 -50.38
C GLU A 132 -13.87 -23.21 -51.53
N GLU A 133 -13.96 -21.88 -51.62
CA GLU A 133 -13.26 -21.08 -52.63
C GLU A 133 -11.74 -21.29 -52.50
N LEU A 134 -11.19 -21.19 -51.27
CA LEU A 134 -9.77 -21.43 -50.98
C LEU A 134 -9.30 -22.87 -51.32
N LYS A 135 -10.18 -23.88 -51.24
CA LYS A 135 -9.88 -25.23 -51.73
C LYS A 135 -9.87 -25.26 -53.26
N SER A 136 -10.90 -24.68 -53.89
CA SER A 136 -11.07 -24.67 -55.35
C SER A 136 -9.94 -23.98 -56.11
N SER A 137 -9.22 -23.07 -55.45
CA SER A 137 -8.09 -22.34 -56.03
C SER A 137 -6.73 -23.03 -55.87
N GLY A 138 -6.66 -24.17 -55.18
CA GLY A 138 -5.40 -24.84 -54.82
C GLY A 138 -4.46 -23.98 -53.95
N THR A 139 -4.90 -22.85 -53.41
CA THR A 139 -4.02 -21.89 -52.73
C THR A 139 -3.94 -22.19 -51.24
N THR A 140 -2.74 -22.47 -50.72
CA THR A 140 -2.58 -22.72 -49.28
C THR A 140 -2.88 -21.44 -48.48
N ALA A 141 -3.51 -21.59 -47.31
CA ALA A 141 -3.77 -20.47 -46.41
C ALA A 141 -2.48 -19.72 -46.02
N LYS A 142 -1.36 -20.44 -45.92
CA LYS A 142 -0.04 -19.87 -45.67
C LYS A 142 0.38 -18.92 -46.80
N SER A 143 0.28 -19.35 -48.07
CA SER A 143 0.54 -18.50 -49.25
C SER A 143 -0.34 -17.23 -49.28
N VAL A 144 -1.65 -17.36 -49.06
CA VAL A 144 -2.55 -16.19 -48.98
C VAL A 144 -2.08 -15.18 -47.92
N SER A 145 -1.65 -15.66 -46.75
CA SER A 145 -1.16 -14.79 -45.68
C SER A 145 0.23 -14.20 -45.92
N SER A 146 1.19 -14.97 -46.45
CA SER A 146 2.61 -14.58 -46.47
C SER A 146 3.04 -13.88 -47.76
N SER A 147 2.48 -14.26 -48.91
CA SER A 147 2.87 -13.71 -50.22
C SER A 147 1.77 -12.91 -50.90
N CYS A 148 0.49 -13.18 -50.61
CA CYS A 148 -0.61 -12.43 -51.22
C CYS A 148 -0.95 -11.16 -50.42
N LEU A 149 -1.72 -11.29 -49.33
CA LEU A 149 -2.27 -10.14 -48.60
C LEU A 149 -1.18 -9.25 -48.00
N ASN A 150 -0.09 -9.84 -47.49
CA ASN A 150 1.01 -9.03 -46.95
C ASN A 150 1.70 -8.20 -48.02
N GLN A 151 1.94 -8.79 -49.20
CA GLN A 151 2.56 -8.08 -50.31
C GLN A 151 1.61 -7.03 -50.88
N GLU A 152 0.34 -7.38 -51.14
CA GLU A 152 -0.65 -6.41 -51.62
C GLU A 152 -0.81 -5.24 -50.64
N THR A 153 -1.19 -5.46 -49.39
CA THR A 153 -1.43 -4.34 -48.46
C THR A 153 -0.17 -3.54 -48.15
N THR A 154 1.01 -4.19 -48.09
CA THR A 154 2.28 -3.47 -47.95
C THR A 154 2.52 -2.55 -49.16
N TRP A 155 2.38 -3.04 -50.40
CA TRP A 155 2.79 -2.28 -51.58
C TRP A 155 1.70 -1.37 -52.19
N SER A 156 0.41 -1.71 -52.06
CA SER A 156 -0.70 -0.91 -52.61
C SER A 156 -1.25 0.14 -51.63
N VAL A 157 -1.17 -0.13 -50.32
CA VAL A 157 -1.75 0.73 -49.27
C VAL A 157 -0.67 1.45 -48.45
N ILE A 158 0.33 0.72 -47.94
CA ILE A 158 1.21 1.20 -46.86
C ILE A 158 2.51 1.86 -47.36
N VAL A 159 3.14 1.36 -48.42
CA VAL A 159 4.51 1.74 -48.81
C VAL A 159 4.60 3.06 -49.57
N TYR A 160 5.74 3.75 -49.41
CA TYR A 160 6.02 5.06 -50.01
C TYR A 160 6.83 5.02 -51.32
N THR A 161 7.42 3.88 -51.69
CA THR A 161 8.25 3.73 -52.90
C THR A 161 7.45 3.22 -54.10
N THR A 162 7.93 3.51 -55.30
CA THR A 162 7.32 3.18 -56.59
C THR A 162 7.91 1.90 -57.17
N HIS A 163 7.22 0.77 -57.05
CA HIS A 163 7.43 -0.40 -57.91
C HIS A 163 6.30 -0.49 -58.94
N SER A 164 6.66 -0.75 -60.20
CA SER A 164 5.78 -0.66 -61.37
C SER A 164 4.87 -1.88 -61.58
N SER A 165 5.14 -3.01 -60.94
CA SER A 165 4.27 -4.18 -60.93
C SER A 165 4.23 -4.83 -59.56
N VAL A 166 3.04 -4.85 -58.97
CA VAL A 166 2.69 -5.66 -57.80
C VAL A 166 1.59 -6.59 -58.28
N SER A 167 1.83 -7.90 -58.23
CA SER A 167 0.78 -8.88 -58.46
C SER A 167 -0.29 -8.69 -57.38
N ARG A 168 -1.46 -8.16 -57.75
CA ARG A 168 -2.55 -7.94 -56.81
C ARG A 168 -3.10 -9.30 -56.36
N CYS A 169 -3.64 -9.41 -55.16
CA CYS A 169 -4.51 -10.56 -54.86
C CYS A 169 -5.76 -10.51 -55.74
N ALA A 170 -6.15 -9.33 -56.20
CA ALA A 170 -7.12 -9.14 -57.28
C ALA A 170 -6.78 -9.91 -58.57
N ASP A 171 -5.50 -10.23 -58.84
CA ASP A 171 -5.08 -10.88 -60.08
C ASP A 171 -5.14 -12.41 -60.06
N ASN A 172 -5.23 -13.03 -58.88
CA ASN A 172 -5.38 -14.47 -58.77
C ASN A 172 -6.77 -14.92 -59.28
N THR A 173 -6.87 -16.18 -59.69
CA THR A 173 -8.10 -16.77 -60.26
C THR A 173 -9.29 -16.69 -59.30
N MET A 174 -9.03 -16.61 -58.00
CA MET A 174 -10.02 -16.43 -56.94
C MET A 174 -10.68 -15.07 -56.98
N THR A 175 -9.91 -13.99 -56.88
CA THR A 175 -10.48 -12.65 -56.74
C THR A 175 -11.05 -12.16 -58.08
N LYS A 176 -10.47 -12.59 -59.22
CA LYS A 176 -11.05 -12.36 -60.55
C LYS A 176 -12.41 -13.05 -60.74
N LYS A 177 -12.60 -14.26 -60.20
CA LYS A 177 -13.82 -15.06 -60.42
C LYS A 177 -14.88 -14.87 -59.34
N TYR A 178 -14.49 -14.56 -58.11
CA TYR A 178 -15.36 -14.61 -56.93
C TYR A 178 -15.32 -13.39 -55.99
N GLN A 179 -14.45 -12.39 -56.22
CA GLN A 179 -14.34 -11.13 -55.46
C GLN A 179 -14.58 -11.27 -53.94
N GLY A 180 -13.50 -11.49 -53.17
CA GLY A 180 -13.53 -11.85 -51.73
C GLY A 180 -14.64 -11.17 -50.93
N LYS A 181 -15.45 -11.96 -50.24
CA LYS A 181 -16.86 -11.59 -49.98
C LYS A 181 -17.07 -10.35 -49.10
N THR A 182 -16.23 -10.12 -48.08
CA THR A 182 -16.35 -9.02 -47.11
C THR A 182 -15.02 -8.72 -46.40
N SER A 183 -14.83 -7.49 -45.95
CA SER A 183 -13.83 -7.13 -44.92
C SER A 183 -14.48 -6.42 -43.75
N PHE A 184 -13.95 -6.61 -42.54
CA PHE A 184 -14.37 -5.87 -41.35
C PHE A 184 -13.25 -4.92 -40.92
N SER A 185 -13.58 -3.63 -40.79
CA SER A 185 -12.65 -2.61 -40.31
C SER A 185 -12.69 -2.48 -38.79
N MET A 186 -11.53 -2.57 -38.16
CA MET A 186 -11.32 -2.34 -36.72
C MET A 186 -10.29 -1.22 -36.50
N VAL A 187 -10.14 -0.33 -37.50
CA VAL A 187 -9.17 0.76 -37.50
C VAL A 187 -9.41 1.70 -36.30
N LYS A 188 -8.35 2.03 -35.56
CA LYS A 188 -8.39 2.95 -34.42
C LYS A 188 -7.47 4.15 -34.63
N GLY A 189 -7.91 5.30 -34.13
CA GLY A 189 -7.20 6.57 -34.28
C GLY A 189 -7.38 7.17 -35.67
N GLY A 190 -7.06 8.45 -35.78
CA GLY A 190 -7.40 9.28 -36.92
C GLY A 190 -8.84 9.81 -36.84
N ARG A 191 -9.18 10.66 -37.80
CA ARG A 191 -10.54 11.16 -37.99
C ARG A 191 -11.44 10.03 -38.53
N THR A 192 -12.71 10.02 -38.14
CA THR A 192 -13.65 8.93 -38.46
C THR A 192 -13.86 8.74 -39.97
N ARG A 193 -13.92 9.82 -40.75
CA ARG A 193 -14.05 9.77 -42.22
C ARG A 193 -12.85 9.08 -42.87
N GLU A 194 -11.64 9.47 -42.49
CA GLU A 194 -10.40 8.93 -43.01
C GLU A 194 -10.18 7.46 -42.56
N ALA A 195 -10.61 7.10 -41.35
CA ALA A 195 -10.60 5.70 -40.89
C ALA A 195 -11.66 4.84 -41.60
N ALA A 196 -12.84 5.39 -41.91
CA ALA A 196 -13.88 4.71 -42.69
C ALA A 196 -13.45 4.47 -44.14
N ALA A 197 -12.72 5.42 -44.76
CA ALA A 197 -12.13 5.24 -46.09
C ALA A 197 -11.07 4.13 -46.18
N LEU A 198 -10.65 3.55 -45.04
CA LEU A 198 -9.79 2.38 -44.98
C LEU A 198 -10.55 1.05 -44.85
N ALA A 199 -11.86 1.09 -44.59
CA ALA A 199 -12.72 -0.08 -44.71
C ALA A 199 -12.93 -0.43 -46.18
N TRP A 200 -12.79 -1.70 -46.55
CA TRP A 200 -13.12 -2.15 -47.91
C TRP A 200 -14.51 -2.78 -47.95
N GLU A 201 -15.39 -2.17 -48.73
CA GLU A 201 -16.73 -2.68 -49.03
C GLU A 201 -16.83 -3.19 -50.46
N ARG A 202 -17.68 -4.19 -50.69
CA ARG A 202 -17.83 -4.90 -51.98
C ARG A 202 -18.25 -4.00 -53.15
N GLN A 203 -18.93 -2.89 -52.89
CA GLN A 203 -19.32 -1.88 -53.89
C GLN A 203 -18.41 -0.63 -53.87
N GLY A 204 -17.45 -0.57 -52.94
CA GLY A 204 -16.53 0.56 -52.77
C GLY A 204 -15.18 0.32 -53.45
N ALA A 205 -14.44 1.41 -53.65
CA ALA A 205 -13.04 1.32 -54.06
C ALA A 205 -12.20 0.63 -52.98
N ALA A 206 -11.22 -0.17 -53.40
CA ALA A 206 -10.20 -0.68 -52.47
C ALA A 206 -9.44 0.49 -51.82
N PRO A 207 -9.15 0.44 -50.51
CA PRO A 207 -8.44 1.52 -49.82
C PRO A 207 -7.09 1.74 -50.48
N ASP A 208 -6.83 2.97 -50.88
CA ASP A 208 -5.67 3.33 -51.68
C ASP A 208 -4.58 3.99 -50.85
N ARG A 209 -3.41 4.16 -51.47
CA ARG A 209 -2.26 4.84 -50.87
C ARG A 209 -2.54 6.29 -50.44
N THR A 210 -3.48 7.00 -51.08
CA THR A 210 -3.86 8.36 -50.65
C THR A 210 -4.73 8.32 -49.40
N SER A 211 -5.72 7.41 -49.33
CA SER A 211 -6.55 7.18 -48.14
C SER A 211 -5.69 6.82 -46.93
N TYR A 212 -4.71 5.91 -47.09
CA TYR A 212 -3.79 5.55 -45.99
C TYR A 212 -2.91 6.74 -45.55
N LYS A 213 -2.37 7.53 -46.48
CA LYS A 213 -1.62 8.76 -46.13
C LYS A 213 -2.48 9.79 -45.41
N ASN A 214 -3.73 9.97 -45.83
CA ASN A 214 -4.66 10.93 -45.23
C ASN A 214 -5.06 10.50 -43.81
N TRP A 215 -5.37 9.22 -43.62
CA TRP A 215 -5.57 8.64 -42.30
C TRP A 215 -4.33 8.79 -41.40
N ALA A 216 -3.15 8.38 -41.87
CA ALA A 216 -1.90 8.44 -41.10
C ALA A 216 -1.51 9.88 -40.70
N LYS A 217 -1.85 10.89 -41.51
CA LYS A 217 -1.76 12.31 -41.11
C LYS A 217 -2.78 12.65 -40.02
N SER A 218 -4.05 12.27 -40.21
CA SER A 218 -5.12 12.55 -39.23
C SER A 218 -4.89 11.91 -37.85
N VAL A 219 -4.16 10.78 -37.81
CA VAL A 219 -3.75 10.07 -36.59
C VAL A 219 -2.83 10.93 -35.69
N LEU A 220 -2.07 11.87 -36.25
CA LEU A 220 -1.21 12.77 -35.46
C LEU A 220 -2.03 13.79 -34.67
N GLU A 221 -3.15 14.23 -35.24
CA GLU A 221 -4.08 15.17 -34.61
C GLU A 221 -5.05 14.45 -33.68
N ASN A 222 -5.48 13.24 -34.04
CA ASN A 222 -6.51 12.46 -33.36
C ASN A 222 -6.01 11.03 -33.01
N PRO A 223 -4.97 10.86 -32.18
CA PRO A 223 -4.46 9.55 -31.83
C PRO A 223 -5.41 8.79 -30.89
N ALA A 224 -5.44 7.47 -30.99
CA ALA A 224 -6.12 6.57 -30.04
C ALA A 224 -5.11 5.76 -29.23
N VAL A 225 -5.53 5.16 -28.11
CA VAL A 225 -4.71 4.17 -27.39
C VAL A 225 -4.75 2.85 -28.17
N VAL A 226 -3.60 2.41 -28.68
CA VAL A 226 -3.51 1.30 -29.66
C VAL A 226 -2.84 0.05 -29.11
N ASP A 227 -1.96 0.22 -28.12
CA ASP A 227 -1.33 -0.85 -27.35
C ASP A 227 -1.23 -0.38 -25.90
N TYR A 228 -1.48 -1.24 -24.92
CA TYR A 228 -1.63 -0.81 -23.53
C TYR A 228 -1.54 -1.95 -22.51
N LYS A 229 -1.18 -1.56 -21.28
CA LYS A 229 -1.33 -2.37 -20.07
C LYS A 229 -2.39 -1.74 -19.17
N LEU A 230 -3.20 -2.60 -18.56
CA LEU A 230 -4.30 -2.23 -17.68
C LEU A 230 -3.95 -2.50 -16.22
N LEU A 231 -4.50 -1.69 -15.31
CA LEU A 231 -4.59 -1.98 -13.88
C LEU A 231 -6.04 -1.81 -13.40
N PRO A 232 -6.47 -2.51 -12.33
CA PRO A 232 -7.84 -2.42 -11.82
C PRO A 232 -8.23 -0.98 -11.46
N ILE A 233 -9.44 -0.55 -11.85
CA ILE A 233 -9.97 0.78 -11.48
C ILE A 233 -10.10 0.95 -9.95
N ILE A 234 -10.23 -0.17 -9.24
CA ILE A 234 -10.35 -0.27 -7.79
C ILE A 234 -9.10 0.25 -7.07
N ASP A 235 -7.91 0.18 -7.68
CA ASP A 235 -6.67 0.63 -7.05
C ASP A 235 -6.54 2.16 -7.01
N LEU A 236 -7.35 2.88 -7.80
CA LEU A 236 -7.50 4.33 -7.80
C LEU A 236 -8.35 4.86 -6.62
N VAL A 237 -8.99 3.97 -5.86
CA VAL A 237 -9.86 4.34 -4.74
C VAL A 237 -8.98 4.58 -3.51
N ARG A 238 -8.34 5.75 -3.44
CA ARG A 238 -7.41 6.24 -2.42
C ARG A 238 -7.68 7.71 -2.13
N GLY A 239 -7.26 8.22 -0.98
CA GLY A 239 -7.40 9.64 -0.63
C GLY A 239 -8.86 10.12 -0.55
N ILE A 240 -9.77 9.23 -0.16
CA ILE A 240 -11.20 9.50 0.08
C ILE A 240 -11.60 8.91 1.44
N PRO A 241 -12.64 9.44 2.10
CA PRO A 241 -13.12 8.85 3.35
C PRO A 241 -13.59 7.40 3.16
N CYS A 242 -13.18 6.55 4.10
CA CYS A 242 -13.40 5.10 4.13
C CYS A 242 -12.86 4.37 2.89
N ALA A 243 -11.72 4.82 2.35
CA ALA A 243 -11.13 4.29 1.12
C ALA A 243 -10.92 2.77 1.15
N ALA A 244 -10.39 2.22 2.24
CA ALA A 244 -10.11 0.78 2.33
C ALA A 244 -11.42 -0.04 2.41
N THR A 245 -12.42 0.41 3.15
CA THR A 245 -13.76 -0.21 3.20
C THR A 245 -14.43 -0.19 1.82
N LYS A 246 -14.49 0.98 1.17
CA LYS A 246 -15.04 1.12 -0.19
C LYS A 246 -14.29 0.25 -1.20
N ARG A 247 -12.96 0.10 -1.07
CA ARG A 247 -12.14 -0.78 -1.91
C ARG A 247 -12.46 -2.26 -1.70
N ARG A 248 -12.67 -2.72 -0.45
CA ARG A 248 -13.14 -4.09 -0.15
C ARG A 248 -14.51 -4.35 -0.79
N HIS A 249 -15.44 -3.40 -0.66
CA HIS A 249 -16.77 -3.49 -1.26
C HIS A 249 -16.74 -3.50 -2.79
N LEU A 250 -15.89 -2.68 -3.42
CA LEU A 250 -15.68 -2.70 -4.87
C LEU A 250 -15.08 -4.02 -5.38
N ARG A 251 -14.18 -4.68 -4.63
CA ARG A 251 -13.66 -6.01 -5.00
C ARG A 251 -14.77 -7.07 -4.98
N LYS A 252 -15.62 -7.05 -3.94
CA LYS A 252 -16.81 -7.92 -3.83
C LYS A 252 -17.80 -7.67 -4.97
N ALA A 253 -18.05 -6.40 -5.32
CA ALA A 253 -18.91 -6.03 -6.43
C ALA A 253 -18.33 -6.43 -7.80
N LEU A 254 -17.01 -6.30 -8.01
CA LEU A 254 -16.38 -6.72 -9.26
C LEU A 254 -16.52 -8.23 -9.50
N LEU A 255 -16.39 -9.05 -8.46
CA LEU A 255 -16.59 -10.50 -8.57
C LEU A 255 -18.03 -10.84 -8.98
N GLN A 256 -19.02 -10.21 -8.32
CA GLN A 256 -20.44 -10.37 -8.69
C GLN A 256 -20.73 -9.86 -10.12
N TYR A 257 -20.11 -8.75 -10.52
CA TYR A 257 -20.23 -8.20 -11.87
C TYR A 257 -19.65 -9.14 -12.92
N LEU A 258 -18.48 -9.75 -12.68
CA LEU A 258 -17.90 -10.74 -13.60
C LEU A 258 -18.77 -12.01 -13.69
N GLU A 259 -19.40 -12.42 -12.60
CA GLU A 259 -20.42 -13.50 -12.60
C GLU A 259 -21.71 -13.10 -13.31
N GLU A 260 -22.03 -11.80 -13.47
CA GLU A 260 -23.15 -11.35 -14.30
C GLU A 260 -22.93 -11.66 -15.78
N PHE A 261 -21.70 -11.47 -16.30
CA PHE A 261 -21.34 -11.62 -17.72
C PHE A 261 -20.64 -12.95 -18.10
N ASP A 262 -20.59 -13.94 -17.20
CA ASP A 262 -20.02 -15.26 -17.49
C ASP A 262 -20.83 -15.98 -18.59
N THR A 263 -20.12 -16.50 -19.60
CA THR A 263 -20.70 -17.27 -20.72
C THR A 263 -21.35 -18.58 -20.28
N CYS A 264 -21.09 -19.05 -19.04
CA CYS A 264 -21.72 -20.22 -18.44
C CYS A 264 -23.27 -20.18 -18.45
N LYS A 265 -23.86 -18.98 -18.53
CA LYS A 265 -25.32 -18.76 -18.56
C LYS A 265 -25.95 -19.03 -19.92
N CYS A 266 -25.15 -19.05 -20.97
CA CYS A 266 -25.61 -19.37 -22.31
C CYS A 266 -25.88 -20.87 -22.44
N ALA A 267 -26.92 -21.19 -23.23
CA ALA A 267 -27.13 -22.54 -23.70
C ALA A 267 -25.94 -23.00 -24.56
N PRO A 268 -25.64 -24.32 -24.62
CA PRO A 268 -24.51 -24.83 -25.38
C PRO A 268 -24.81 -24.75 -26.88
N CYS A 269 -23.85 -24.29 -27.66
CA CYS A 269 -24.02 -24.18 -29.11
C CYS A 269 -23.78 -25.53 -29.82
N PRO A 270 -24.49 -25.82 -30.93
CA PRO A 270 -24.21 -26.95 -31.82
C PRO A 270 -22.73 -27.08 -32.24
N ASN A 271 -22.32 -28.32 -32.56
CA ASN A 271 -21.05 -28.62 -33.24
C ASN A 271 -19.77 -28.05 -32.58
N ASN A 272 -19.74 -28.03 -31.24
CA ASN A 272 -18.69 -27.46 -30.37
C ASN A 272 -18.38 -25.97 -30.62
N ALA A 273 -19.33 -25.23 -31.19
CA ALA A 273 -19.27 -23.78 -31.24
C ALA A 273 -19.25 -23.19 -29.82
N ARG A 274 -18.60 -22.04 -29.66
CA ARG A 274 -18.40 -21.40 -28.35
C ARG A 274 -19.46 -20.32 -28.12
N PRO A 275 -20.30 -20.40 -27.07
CA PRO A 275 -21.19 -19.31 -26.72
C PRO A 275 -20.38 -18.11 -26.21
N VAL A 276 -20.75 -16.92 -26.68
CA VAL A 276 -20.21 -15.63 -26.25
C VAL A 276 -21.36 -14.70 -25.95
N LEU A 277 -21.34 -14.06 -24.78
CA LEU A 277 -22.34 -13.08 -24.38
C LEU A 277 -22.05 -11.72 -25.05
N SER A 278 -23.05 -11.15 -25.72
CA SER A 278 -22.98 -9.89 -26.45
C SER A 278 -24.12 -8.99 -25.99
N GLY A 279 -23.85 -8.15 -24.99
CA GLY A 279 -24.91 -7.44 -24.26
C GLY A 279 -25.75 -8.42 -23.46
N THR A 280 -27.02 -8.57 -23.83
CA THR A 280 -27.97 -9.54 -23.25
C THR A 280 -28.17 -10.80 -24.11
N GLU A 281 -27.54 -10.87 -25.29
CA GLU A 281 -27.73 -11.98 -26.24
C GLU A 281 -26.56 -12.97 -26.21
N CYS A 282 -26.87 -14.26 -26.16
CA CYS A 282 -25.89 -15.32 -26.38
C CYS A 282 -25.70 -15.56 -27.88
N LYS A 283 -24.48 -15.39 -28.39
CA LYS A 283 -24.11 -15.61 -29.80
C LYS A 283 -23.11 -16.76 -29.91
N CYS A 284 -23.31 -17.63 -30.89
CA CYS A 284 -22.43 -18.78 -31.11
C CYS A 284 -21.27 -18.42 -32.05
N VAL A 285 -20.03 -18.61 -31.58
CA VAL A 285 -18.83 -18.50 -32.42
C VAL A 285 -18.48 -19.88 -32.96
N CYS A 286 -18.65 -20.04 -34.28
CA CYS A 286 -18.62 -21.33 -34.95
C CYS A 286 -17.22 -21.93 -35.09
N GLN A 287 -17.13 -23.25 -35.00
CA GLN A 287 -15.92 -24.00 -35.31
C GLN A 287 -15.65 -24.03 -36.82
N THR A 288 -14.44 -24.45 -37.20
CA THR A 288 -14.04 -24.63 -38.61
C THR A 288 -14.94 -25.68 -39.28
N GLY A 289 -15.48 -25.41 -40.47
CA GLY A 289 -16.37 -26.37 -41.15
C GLY A 289 -17.80 -26.37 -40.63
N THR A 290 -18.19 -25.42 -39.79
CA THR A 290 -19.58 -25.20 -39.33
C THR A 290 -20.00 -23.78 -39.67
N PHE A 291 -21.28 -23.52 -39.88
CA PHE A 291 -21.82 -22.19 -40.21
C PHE A 291 -23.34 -22.14 -39.95
N GLY A 292 -23.98 -21.00 -40.24
CA GLY A 292 -25.39 -20.78 -39.90
C GLY A 292 -25.56 -19.91 -38.66
N THR A 293 -26.80 -19.62 -38.26
CA THR A 293 -27.07 -18.62 -37.21
C THR A 293 -26.62 -19.05 -35.83
N ASN A 294 -26.69 -20.36 -35.55
CA ASN A 294 -26.23 -20.99 -34.31
C ASN A 294 -25.16 -22.06 -34.61
N CYS A 295 -24.46 -21.95 -35.73
CA CYS A 295 -23.45 -22.92 -36.18
C CYS A 295 -24.01 -24.32 -36.47
N GLU A 296 -25.30 -24.41 -36.79
CA GLU A 296 -26.06 -25.64 -37.00
C GLU A 296 -25.67 -26.38 -38.28
N LYS A 297 -25.28 -25.65 -39.34
CA LYS A 297 -24.94 -26.20 -40.66
C LYS A 297 -23.50 -26.69 -40.65
N ARG A 298 -23.28 -27.86 -41.28
CA ARG A 298 -21.97 -28.51 -41.42
C ARG A 298 -21.53 -28.41 -42.88
N ALA A 299 -20.27 -28.07 -43.10
CA ALA A 299 -19.63 -28.22 -44.41
C ALA A 299 -19.40 -29.71 -44.72
N PRO A 300 -19.34 -30.13 -45.99
CA PRO A 300 -19.20 -31.55 -46.36
C PRO A 300 -17.94 -32.24 -45.82
N ASP A 301 -16.90 -31.48 -45.44
CA ASP A 301 -15.67 -31.98 -44.83
C ASP A 301 -15.68 -32.01 -43.29
N TYR A 302 -16.79 -31.65 -42.64
CA TYR A 302 -16.92 -31.69 -41.19
C TYR A 302 -17.45 -33.06 -40.73
N THR A 303 -16.54 -33.90 -40.24
CA THR A 303 -16.82 -35.29 -39.82
C THR A 303 -16.88 -35.49 -38.30
N SER A 304 -16.66 -34.45 -37.51
CA SER A 304 -16.64 -34.58 -36.04
C SER A 304 -18.06 -34.72 -35.47
N GLU A 305 -18.25 -35.73 -34.63
CA GLU A 305 -19.46 -35.89 -33.81
C GLU A 305 -19.18 -35.86 -32.30
N ALA A 306 -17.95 -35.53 -31.90
CA ALA A 306 -17.57 -35.39 -30.51
C ALA A 306 -18.20 -34.12 -29.91
N VAL A 307 -18.71 -34.21 -28.67
CA VAL A 307 -19.20 -33.04 -27.93
C VAL A 307 -18.21 -32.73 -26.82
N ASP A 308 -17.58 -31.56 -26.86
CA ASP A 308 -16.63 -31.14 -25.83
C ASP A 308 -17.37 -30.64 -24.58
N GLY A 309 -16.89 -31.03 -23.40
CA GLY A 309 -17.48 -30.65 -22.12
C GLY A 309 -17.19 -29.20 -21.76
N TYR A 310 -18.23 -28.48 -21.35
CA TYR A 310 -18.11 -27.14 -20.75
C TYR A 310 -18.79 -27.07 -19.38
N TRP A 311 -18.27 -26.15 -18.55
CA TRP A 311 -18.72 -25.98 -17.17
C TRP A 311 -20.11 -25.35 -17.10
N SER A 312 -20.94 -25.84 -16.18
CA SER A 312 -22.06 -25.08 -15.63
C SER A 312 -21.56 -23.76 -15.03
N CYS A 313 -22.49 -22.83 -14.83
CA CYS A 313 -22.24 -21.76 -13.87
C CYS A 313 -21.87 -22.34 -12.50
N TRP A 314 -21.07 -21.58 -11.76
CA TRP A 314 -20.81 -21.85 -10.36
C TRP A 314 -22.12 -21.81 -9.55
N GLY A 315 -22.29 -22.79 -8.67
CA GLY A 315 -23.30 -22.73 -7.63
C GLY A 315 -23.02 -21.61 -6.63
N PRO A 316 -24.02 -21.23 -5.81
CA PRO A 316 -23.83 -20.23 -4.76
C PRO A 316 -22.72 -20.66 -3.79
N TRP A 317 -22.00 -19.69 -3.25
CA TRP A 317 -21.03 -19.93 -2.18
C TRP A 317 -21.72 -20.52 -0.95
N SER A 318 -21.08 -21.51 -0.32
CA SER A 318 -21.50 -22.02 0.98
C SER A 318 -21.48 -20.91 2.04
N ARG A 319 -22.20 -21.12 3.14
CA ARG A 319 -21.92 -20.38 4.38
C ARG A 319 -20.45 -20.57 4.77
N CYS A 320 -19.88 -19.59 5.47
CA CYS A 320 -18.52 -19.66 5.97
C CYS A 320 -18.42 -20.78 7.02
N SER A 321 -17.45 -21.68 6.88
CA SER A 321 -17.21 -22.77 7.83
C SER A 321 -16.48 -22.27 9.08
N ALA A 322 -16.46 -23.10 10.13
CA ALA A 322 -15.66 -22.86 11.33
C ALA A 322 -14.15 -22.69 11.03
N SER A 323 -13.65 -23.27 9.94
CA SER A 323 -12.27 -23.12 9.47
C SER A 323 -12.00 -21.83 8.67
N MET A 324 -12.91 -20.83 8.75
CA MET A 324 -12.84 -19.55 8.02
C MET A 324 -12.72 -19.71 6.49
N LYS A 325 -13.36 -20.75 5.94
CA LYS A 325 -13.39 -21.01 4.50
C LYS A 325 -14.80 -21.25 3.99
N ARG A 326 -15.05 -20.83 2.75
CA ARG A 326 -16.28 -21.14 2.02
C ARG A 326 -15.93 -21.78 0.70
N HIS A 327 -16.83 -22.62 0.20
CA HIS A 327 -16.62 -23.34 -1.03
C HIS A 327 -17.83 -23.20 -1.97
N ARG A 328 -17.58 -23.42 -3.25
CA ARG A 328 -18.61 -23.54 -4.29
C ARG A 328 -18.22 -24.63 -5.28
N THR A 329 -19.22 -25.14 -5.99
CA THR A 329 -19.04 -26.24 -6.94
C THR A 329 -19.69 -25.91 -8.29
N ARG A 330 -19.21 -26.57 -9.34
CA ARG A 330 -19.75 -26.54 -10.70
C ARG A 330 -19.61 -27.92 -11.34
N SER A 331 -20.45 -28.21 -12.32
CA SER A 331 -20.53 -29.51 -12.97
C SER A 331 -20.13 -29.40 -14.44
N CYS A 332 -19.49 -30.44 -14.99
CA CYS A 332 -19.11 -30.50 -16.40
C CYS A 332 -20.31 -30.99 -17.24
N ASN A 333 -21.33 -30.14 -17.39
CA ASN A 333 -22.61 -30.53 -17.97
C ASN A 333 -23.27 -29.47 -18.89
N ASN A 334 -22.60 -28.37 -19.24
CA ASN A 334 -23.15 -27.32 -20.12
C ASN A 334 -22.31 -27.10 -21.41
N PRO A 335 -22.12 -28.11 -22.29
CA PRO A 335 -22.72 -29.44 -22.26
C PRO A 335 -21.82 -30.46 -21.55
N ALA A 336 -22.34 -31.68 -21.32
CA ALA A 336 -21.53 -32.81 -20.87
C ALA A 336 -20.70 -33.38 -22.05
N PRO A 337 -19.47 -33.87 -21.81
CA PRO A 337 -18.64 -34.42 -22.87
C PRO A 337 -19.23 -35.75 -23.40
N LEU A 338 -19.38 -35.88 -24.72
CA LEU A 338 -19.90 -37.08 -25.38
C LEU A 338 -18.98 -37.53 -26.51
N ARG A 339 -19.04 -38.84 -26.85
CA ARG A 339 -18.35 -39.43 -28.02
C ARG A 339 -16.86 -39.08 -28.11
N ARG A 340 -16.13 -39.24 -27.00
CA ARG A 340 -14.69 -38.90 -26.82
C ARG A 340 -14.35 -37.40 -26.96
N GLY A 341 -15.30 -36.50 -26.78
CA GLY A 341 -15.00 -35.07 -26.63
C GLY A 341 -14.18 -34.74 -25.39
N GLN A 342 -13.55 -33.57 -25.39
CA GLN A 342 -12.63 -33.14 -24.33
C GLN A 342 -13.36 -32.92 -22.99
N PRO A 343 -12.77 -33.31 -21.85
CA PRO A 343 -13.33 -32.97 -20.54
C PRO A 343 -13.16 -31.48 -20.22
N CYS A 344 -13.99 -30.95 -19.33
CA CYS A 344 -13.90 -29.56 -18.89
C CYS A 344 -12.56 -29.26 -18.20
N ASN A 345 -11.88 -28.19 -18.61
CA ASN A 345 -10.58 -27.80 -18.04
C ASN A 345 -10.75 -26.96 -16.75
N GLY A 346 -10.02 -27.32 -15.70
CA GLY A 346 -10.00 -26.63 -14.40
C GLY A 346 -10.71 -27.39 -13.28
N PRO A 347 -10.81 -26.81 -12.07
CA PRO A 347 -11.42 -27.49 -10.93
C PRO A 347 -12.95 -27.44 -10.95
N SER A 348 -13.59 -28.48 -10.43
CA SER A 348 -15.04 -28.56 -10.16
C SER A 348 -15.46 -27.94 -8.82
N ARG A 349 -14.52 -27.78 -7.89
CA ARG A 349 -14.72 -27.16 -6.57
C ARG A 349 -13.72 -26.02 -6.39
N GLN A 350 -14.20 -24.86 -5.95
CA GLN A 350 -13.38 -23.73 -5.54
C GLN A 350 -13.57 -23.49 -4.05
N GLU A 351 -12.51 -23.09 -3.35
CA GLU A 351 -12.50 -22.78 -1.93
C GLU A 351 -11.75 -21.47 -1.71
N GLU A 352 -12.26 -20.60 -0.84
CA GLU A 352 -11.65 -19.32 -0.51
C GLU A 352 -11.84 -18.97 0.97
N ALA A 353 -10.99 -18.09 1.48
CA ALA A 353 -11.09 -17.58 2.84
C ALA A 353 -12.32 -16.67 3.00
N CYS A 354 -12.96 -16.74 4.17
CA CYS A 354 -14.09 -15.88 4.53
C CYS A 354 -14.00 -15.50 6.02
N HIS A 355 -14.52 -14.32 6.34
CA HIS A 355 -14.67 -13.86 7.72
C HIS A 355 -16.10 -14.11 8.19
N ILE A 356 -16.26 -14.36 9.49
CA ILE A 356 -17.53 -14.38 10.20
C ILE A 356 -17.52 -13.15 11.11
N SER A 357 -18.44 -12.20 10.92
CA SER A 357 -18.59 -11.11 11.89
C SER A 357 -19.24 -11.65 13.14
N ILE A 358 -18.57 -11.49 14.29
CA ILE A 358 -19.12 -11.79 15.61
C ILE A 358 -19.76 -10.52 16.22
N PHE A 359 -19.35 -9.34 15.74
CA PHE A 359 -19.91 -8.05 16.15
C PHE A 359 -21.21 -7.75 15.40
N GLN A 360 -22.17 -7.18 16.13
CA GLN A 360 -23.58 -7.12 15.73
C GLN A 360 -23.81 -6.25 14.49
N THR A 361 -23.15 -5.09 14.42
CA THR A 361 -22.79 -4.36 13.19
C THR A 361 -21.76 -3.30 13.55
N GLN A 362 -20.58 -3.36 12.95
CA GLN A 362 -19.77 -2.16 12.75
C GLN A 362 -18.98 -2.35 11.46
N GLU A 363 -19.58 -1.97 10.34
CA GLU A 363 -18.83 -1.72 9.12
C GLU A 363 -17.93 -0.51 9.39
N THR A 364 -16.68 -0.78 9.76
CA THR A 364 -15.73 0.27 10.11
C THR A 364 -15.40 1.11 8.87
N CYS A 365 -15.30 2.41 9.06
CA CYS A 365 -14.79 3.33 8.06
C CYS A 365 -13.26 3.28 8.10
N ASP A 366 -12.66 2.28 7.46
CA ASP A 366 -11.22 2.15 7.36
C ASP A 366 -10.72 3.05 6.21
N ASN A 367 -9.88 4.03 6.52
CA ASN A 367 -9.06 4.76 5.55
C ASN A 367 -7.76 3.98 5.26
N ASP A 368 -6.98 4.45 4.28
CA ASP A 368 -5.67 3.85 3.98
C ASP A 368 -4.61 4.17 5.05
N ASP A 369 -4.79 5.27 5.77
CA ASP A 369 -3.89 5.77 6.81
C ASP A 369 -4.35 5.37 8.24
N ASP A 370 -5.47 4.64 8.36
CA ASP A 370 -5.93 4.02 9.61
C ASP A 370 -5.22 2.66 9.87
N ASP A 371 -4.10 2.42 9.19
CA ASP A 371 -3.10 1.48 9.69
C ASP A 371 -2.60 2.05 11.01
N PHE A 372 -3.10 1.49 12.13
CA PHE A 372 -2.62 1.81 13.48
C PHE A 372 -1.11 1.69 13.45
N THR A 373 -0.42 2.84 13.42
CA THR A 373 1.02 2.89 13.61
C THR A 373 1.27 2.41 15.02
N VAL A 374 1.66 1.13 15.14
CA VAL A 374 1.93 0.48 16.43
C VAL A 374 3.27 1.00 16.95
N GLY A 375 3.25 2.25 17.39
CA GLY A 375 4.40 3.04 17.79
C GLY A 375 3.94 4.39 18.31
N TRP A 376 4.52 4.81 19.42
CA TRP A 376 4.29 6.16 19.97
C TRP A 376 4.83 7.18 18.98
N ILE A 377 3.98 8.10 18.52
CA ILE A 377 4.40 9.21 17.65
C ILE A 377 4.83 10.37 18.56
N ASP A 378 6.09 10.80 18.43
CA ASP A 378 6.69 11.94 19.13
C ASP A 378 6.27 13.30 18.51
N GLU A 379 5.07 13.38 17.92
CA GLU A 379 4.50 14.57 17.29
C GLU A 379 3.01 14.71 17.65
N LEU A 380 2.54 15.95 17.78
CA LEU A 380 1.12 16.24 18.06
C LEU A 380 0.27 16.05 16.79
N PRO A 381 -0.97 15.52 16.89
CA PRO A 381 -1.86 15.44 15.74
C PRO A 381 -2.12 16.83 15.10
N PRO A 382 -2.28 16.91 13.76
CA PRO A 382 -2.46 18.20 13.09
C PRO A 382 -3.62 19.02 13.64
N GLY A 383 -3.32 20.25 14.09
CA GLY A 383 -4.32 21.17 14.67
C GLY A 383 -4.53 21.06 16.18
N VAL A 384 -3.89 20.10 16.86
CA VAL A 384 -3.88 20.02 18.33
C VAL A 384 -2.78 20.93 18.90
N GLN A 385 -3.12 21.73 19.91
CA GLN A 385 -2.17 22.53 20.69
C GLN A 385 -2.12 21.99 22.13
N GLY A 386 -0.92 21.85 22.69
CA GLY A 386 -0.72 21.23 23.98
C GLY A 386 0.71 20.69 24.16
N CYS A 387 0.88 19.73 25.06
CA CYS A 387 2.16 19.09 25.36
C CYS A 387 2.15 17.62 24.94
N LEU A 388 3.29 17.13 24.42
CA LEU A 388 3.55 15.70 24.26
C LEU A 388 3.68 15.02 25.63
N ARG A 389 3.54 13.68 25.67
CA ARG A 389 3.72 12.90 26.89
C ARG A 389 5.05 13.24 27.59
N PRO A 390 5.04 13.54 28.90
CA PRO A 390 6.27 13.86 29.62
C PRO A 390 7.14 12.62 29.77
N LYS A 391 8.44 12.82 30.00
CA LYS A 391 9.32 11.73 30.43
C LYS A 391 8.97 11.37 31.87
N SER A 392 8.66 10.09 32.11
CA SER A 392 8.38 9.59 33.46
C SER A 392 9.58 9.82 34.39
N PRO A 393 9.38 10.35 35.61
CA PRO A 393 10.42 10.40 36.63
C PRO A 393 11.04 9.03 36.89
N ALA A 394 12.29 9.01 37.36
CA ALA A 394 12.97 7.77 37.73
C ALA A 394 12.14 6.96 38.74
N ASN A 395 12.08 5.65 38.54
CA ASN A 395 11.32 4.70 39.36
C ASN A 395 9.79 4.97 39.43
N SER A 396 9.22 5.57 38.37
CA SER A 396 7.78 5.85 38.26
C SER A 396 7.21 5.49 36.88
N PHE A 397 5.87 5.45 36.80
CA PHE A 397 5.12 5.36 35.55
C PHE A 397 4.08 6.49 35.44
N LEU A 398 3.70 6.78 34.20
CA LEU A 398 2.68 7.74 33.81
C LEU A 398 1.48 7.00 33.19
N ARG A 399 0.30 7.61 33.20
CA ARG A 399 -0.91 7.07 32.57
C ARG A 399 -0.73 6.97 31.05
N VAL A 400 -1.55 6.14 30.43
CA VAL A 400 -1.43 5.77 29.00
C VAL A 400 -2.14 6.81 28.13
N LYS A 401 -1.64 8.06 28.14
CA LYS A 401 -2.10 9.17 27.30
C LYS A 401 -0.93 9.77 26.52
N GLN A 402 -1.15 10.07 25.23
CA GLN A 402 -0.10 10.48 24.29
C GLN A 402 0.17 11.99 24.27
N TYR A 403 -0.87 12.80 24.47
CA TYR A 403 -0.79 14.27 24.48
C TYR A 403 -1.79 14.88 25.48
N TYR A 404 -1.52 16.10 25.90
CA TYR A 404 -2.21 16.81 26.97
C TYR A 404 -2.54 18.23 26.55
N SER A 405 -3.71 18.74 26.95
CA SER A 405 -4.13 20.12 26.66
C SER A 405 -3.42 21.10 27.59
N PHE A 406 -3.30 22.37 27.19
CA PHE A 406 -2.75 23.41 28.07
C PHE A 406 -3.56 23.52 29.37
N GLY A 407 -2.84 23.58 30.50
CA GLY A 407 -3.41 23.59 31.84
C GLY A 407 -3.83 22.20 32.37
N GLU A 408 -3.74 21.14 31.58
CA GLU A 408 -3.99 19.76 32.03
C GLU A 408 -2.82 19.24 32.88
N ASP A 409 -3.15 18.52 33.95
CA ASP A 409 -2.21 17.86 34.85
C ASP A 409 -2.10 16.35 34.57
N GLU A 410 -0.90 15.81 34.77
CA GLU A 410 -0.61 14.38 34.72
C GLU A 410 0.04 13.93 36.04
N GLU A 411 -0.42 12.79 36.54
CA GLU A 411 0.03 12.17 37.79
C GLU A 411 1.04 11.06 37.49
N PHE A 412 2.25 11.14 38.05
CA PHE A 412 3.17 10.01 38.06
C PHE A 412 3.00 9.16 39.32
N GLN A 413 3.09 7.85 39.17
CA GLN A 413 2.97 6.89 40.28
C GLN A 413 4.25 6.08 40.42
N CYS A 414 4.73 5.92 41.65
CA CYS A 414 5.97 5.18 41.93
C CYS A 414 5.81 3.67 41.67
N PHE A 415 6.88 3.01 41.23
CA PHE A 415 6.89 1.55 41.16
C PHE A 415 6.83 0.91 42.54
N THR A 416 6.35 -0.33 42.60
CA THR A 416 6.28 -1.13 43.83
C THR A 416 7.64 -1.18 44.53
N GLY A 417 7.70 -0.72 45.78
CA GLY A 417 8.93 -0.64 46.57
C GLY A 417 9.58 0.75 46.61
N PHE A 418 9.02 1.76 45.94
CA PHE A 418 9.40 3.16 46.06
C PHE A 418 8.25 3.99 46.63
N ASP A 419 8.57 4.88 47.57
CA ASP A 419 7.65 5.84 48.15
C ASP A 419 7.74 7.19 47.43
N LEU A 420 6.61 7.89 47.35
CA LEU A 420 6.56 9.25 46.86
C LEU A 420 7.12 10.23 47.91
N GLU A 421 8.02 11.10 47.47
CA GLU A 421 8.45 12.29 48.20
C GLU A 421 8.17 13.53 47.36
N GLY A 422 7.48 14.54 47.92
CA GLY A 422 7.10 15.76 47.22
C GLY A 422 5.77 15.66 46.46
N PHE A 423 5.61 16.42 45.38
CA PHE A 423 4.34 16.58 44.65
C PHE A 423 4.30 15.74 43.36
N GLN A 424 3.26 14.90 43.22
CA GLN A 424 3.14 13.87 42.18
C GLN A 424 2.55 14.34 40.83
N PHE A 425 2.11 15.60 40.74
CA PHE A 425 1.50 16.15 39.52
C PHE A 425 2.45 17.06 38.77
N ILE A 426 2.39 17.01 37.45
CA ILE A 426 3.04 17.93 36.51
C ILE A 426 1.99 18.51 35.57
N ASN A 427 2.15 19.77 35.18
CA ASN A 427 1.17 20.53 34.40
C ASN A 427 1.72 20.90 33.02
N CYS A 428 0.88 20.83 31.99
CA CYS A 428 1.20 21.27 30.63
C CYS A 428 1.08 22.80 30.52
N LEU A 429 2.21 23.48 30.31
CA LEU A 429 2.29 24.93 30.24
C LEU A 429 1.89 25.47 28.85
N PRO A 430 1.41 26.72 28.73
CA PRO A 430 0.99 27.32 27.46
C PRO A 430 2.08 27.45 26.38
N ASP A 431 3.35 27.22 26.73
CA ASP A 431 4.49 27.20 25.81
C ASP A 431 4.76 25.80 25.21
N GLY A 432 3.97 24.78 25.58
CA GLY A 432 4.15 23.39 25.15
C GLY A 432 5.13 22.59 26.01
N THR A 433 5.65 23.16 27.10
CA THR A 433 6.55 22.48 28.03
C THR A 433 5.84 21.99 29.29
N TRP A 434 6.52 21.17 30.09
CA TRP A 434 5.99 20.68 31.36
C TRP A 434 6.54 21.48 32.54
N SER A 435 5.68 21.73 33.53
CA SER A 435 6.08 22.33 34.80
C SER A 435 7.23 21.56 35.47
N GLN A 436 8.10 22.27 36.18
CA GLN A 436 9.21 21.64 36.90
C GLN A 436 8.75 20.55 37.88
N LEU A 437 9.36 19.38 37.79
CA LEU A 437 9.10 18.24 38.68
C LEU A 437 9.47 18.57 40.14
N SER A 438 8.48 18.54 41.02
CA SER A 438 8.65 18.78 42.46
C SER A 438 8.60 17.51 43.31
N GLY A 439 8.28 16.35 42.73
CA GLY A 439 8.26 15.06 43.43
C GLY A 439 9.21 14.03 42.83
N LYS A 440 9.56 13.02 43.62
CA LYS A 440 10.47 11.93 43.27
C LYS A 440 9.99 10.62 43.92
N CYS A 441 10.38 9.50 43.32
CA CYS A 441 10.15 8.17 43.87
C CYS A 441 11.46 7.66 44.50
N ILE A 442 11.51 7.63 45.83
CA ILE A 442 12.68 7.21 46.62
C ILE A 442 12.41 5.87 47.29
N ARG A 443 13.46 5.08 47.50
CA ARG A 443 13.36 3.82 48.25
C ARG A 443 13.77 4.08 49.70
N LYS A 444 12.84 3.93 50.65
CA LYS A 444 13.10 4.20 52.08
C LYS A 444 13.84 3.05 52.76
N ILE A 445 15.13 2.94 52.47
CA ILE A 445 16.04 1.95 53.07
C ILE A 445 17.30 2.63 53.64
N CYS A 446 17.78 2.13 54.76
CA CYS A 446 19.14 2.36 55.25
C CYS A 446 20.06 1.26 54.75
N LEU A 447 21.29 1.62 54.37
CA LEU A 447 22.38 0.68 54.16
C LEU A 447 22.95 0.23 55.52
N PRO A 448 23.54 -0.97 55.63
CA PRO A 448 24.28 -1.40 56.82
C PRO A 448 25.30 -0.34 57.24
N PRO A 449 25.41 -0.01 58.53
CA PRO A 449 26.39 0.96 58.99
C PRO A 449 27.81 0.38 58.93
N ASP A 450 28.80 1.23 58.65
CA ASP A 450 30.21 0.86 58.72
C ASP A 450 30.59 0.50 60.16
N ILE A 451 31.17 -0.70 60.36
CA ILE A 451 31.61 -1.21 61.66
C ILE A 451 33.06 -1.69 61.62
N PRO A 452 33.81 -1.68 62.75
CA PRO A 452 35.18 -2.19 62.79
C PRO A 452 35.28 -3.70 62.59
N ASP A 453 36.40 -4.17 62.04
CA ASP A 453 36.73 -5.59 61.92
C ASP A 453 36.67 -6.31 63.29
N GLY A 454 36.04 -7.49 63.32
CA GLY A 454 35.80 -8.28 64.55
C GLY A 454 34.46 -8.00 65.25
N MET A 455 33.59 -7.19 64.62
CA MET A 455 32.18 -7.04 64.97
C MET A 455 31.25 -7.51 63.86
N THR A 456 30.05 -7.94 64.24
CA THR A 456 28.98 -8.34 63.33
C THR A 456 27.66 -7.64 63.64
N LEU A 457 26.88 -7.35 62.60
CA LEU A 457 25.52 -6.81 62.71
C LEU A 457 24.52 -7.92 63.08
N PHE A 458 23.53 -7.60 63.91
CA PHE A 458 22.44 -8.51 64.27
C PHE A 458 21.07 -7.79 64.27
N PRO A 459 20.11 -8.18 63.40
CA PRO A 459 20.25 -9.14 62.30
C PRO A 459 21.22 -8.60 61.23
N ASN A 460 21.96 -9.48 60.55
CA ASN A 460 22.80 -9.08 59.42
C ASN A 460 21.97 -9.06 58.13
N GLN A 461 21.70 -7.87 57.59
CA GLN A 461 20.94 -7.65 56.36
C GLN A 461 21.68 -6.70 55.43
N GLU A 462 21.53 -6.90 54.11
CA GLU A 462 22.11 -6.03 53.07
C GLU A 462 21.37 -4.68 52.94
N GLU A 463 20.11 -4.63 53.38
CA GLU A 463 19.25 -3.44 53.39
C GLU A 463 18.33 -3.51 54.62
N TYR A 464 18.10 -2.37 55.28
CA TYR A 464 17.16 -2.23 56.40
C TYR A 464 16.08 -1.22 56.05
N ARG A 465 14.83 -1.50 56.41
CA ARG A 465 13.71 -0.56 56.23
C ARG A 465 13.70 0.49 57.35
N VAL A 466 13.07 1.62 57.08
CA VAL A 466 12.72 2.58 58.15
C VAL A 466 11.97 1.86 59.27
N ASP A 467 12.30 2.24 60.50
CA ASP A 467 11.90 1.62 61.77
C ASP A 467 12.57 0.28 62.15
N GLU A 468 13.27 -0.41 61.24
CA GLU A 468 14.07 -1.58 61.60
C GLU A 468 15.31 -1.18 62.43
N SER A 469 15.73 -2.06 63.33
CA SER A 469 16.80 -1.78 64.30
C SER A 469 17.88 -2.85 64.25
N VAL A 470 19.14 -2.42 64.20
CA VAL A 470 20.32 -3.28 64.18
C VAL A 470 21.05 -3.19 65.52
N GLY A 471 21.38 -4.34 66.09
CA GLY A 471 22.30 -4.48 67.22
C GLY A 471 23.69 -4.83 66.72
N LEU A 472 24.70 -4.57 67.55
CA LEU A 472 26.07 -5.02 67.31
C LEU A 472 26.35 -6.28 68.13
N ASN A 473 27.21 -7.14 67.60
CA ASN A 473 27.77 -8.29 68.30
C ASN A 473 29.29 -8.36 68.09
N CYS A 474 29.97 -9.12 68.95
CA CYS A 474 31.41 -9.38 68.83
C CYS A 474 31.62 -10.81 68.33
N ASP A 475 32.61 -11.00 67.45
CA ASP A 475 32.86 -12.31 66.83
C ASP A 475 33.55 -13.29 67.81
N ASP A 476 34.39 -12.77 68.72
CA ASP A 476 35.03 -13.55 69.78
C ASP A 476 34.07 -13.93 70.91
N ALA A 477 33.98 -15.23 71.19
CA ALA A 477 33.14 -15.77 72.24
C ALA A 477 33.49 -15.24 73.64
N GLY A 478 32.57 -14.47 74.24
CA GLY A 478 32.67 -13.92 75.60
C GLY A 478 32.85 -12.41 75.68
N LEU A 479 33.25 -11.76 74.57
CA LEU A 479 33.24 -10.31 74.47
C LEU A 479 31.81 -9.78 74.31
N SER A 480 31.62 -8.51 74.67
CA SER A 480 30.38 -7.77 74.37
C SER A 480 30.70 -6.36 73.88
N PRO A 481 29.89 -5.79 72.97
CA PRO A 481 30.14 -4.44 72.47
C PRO A 481 29.90 -3.40 73.56
N LEU A 482 30.71 -2.34 73.57
CA LEU A 482 30.47 -1.11 74.31
C LEU A 482 30.49 0.11 73.38
N PRO A 483 29.54 1.05 73.53
CA PRO A 483 28.33 0.94 74.36
C PRO A 483 27.34 -0.10 73.79
N ARG A 484 26.55 -0.74 74.66
CA ARG A 484 25.44 -1.60 74.22
C ARG A 484 24.25 -0.75 73.84
N GLY A 485 23.73 -0.94 72.64
CA GLY A 485 22.56 -0.26 72.13
C GLY A 485 22.04 -0.93 70.86
N PHE A 486 20.82 -0.55 70.47
CA PHE A 486 20.27 -0.82 69.15
C PHE A 486 20.20 0.51 68.39
N TYR A 487 20.58 0.47 67.13
CA TYR A 487 20.55 1.60 66.21
C TYR A 487 19.37 1.43 65.28
N LYS A 488 18.50 2.43 65.19
CA LYS A 488 17.26 2.36 64.42
C LYS A 488 17.41 3.12 63.11
N CYS A 489 16.94 2.54 62.00
CA CYS A 489 16.88 3.24 60.72
C CYS A 489 15.80 4.33 60.78
N SER A 490 16.22 5.59 60.76
CA SER A 490 15.32 6.75 60.83
C SER A 490 14.68 7.07 59.49
N ASN A 491 13.62 7.88 59.51
CA ASN A 491 12.92 8.38 58.32
C ASN A 491 13.83 9.26 57.44
N SER A 492 14.93 9.78 57.98
CA SER A 492 16.00 10.48 57.26
C SER A 492 17.01 9.55 56.56
N LEU A 493 16.78 8.23 56.58
CA LEU A 493 17.67 7.18 56.05
C LEU A 493 19.05 7.14 56.73
N THR A 494 19.09 7.55 58.00
CA THR A 494 20.28 7.55 58.86
C THR A 494 20.02 6.75 60.14
N TRP A 495 21.08 6.20 60.72
CA TRP A 495 21.02 5.47 61.97
C TRP A 495 20.88 6.40 63.18
N GLU A 496 19.87 6.16 64.01
CA GLU A 496 19.59 6.91 65.25
C GLU A 496 19.65 5.98 66.48
N PRO A 497 20.43 6.32 67.53
CA PRO A 497 21.44 7.39 67.55
C PRO A 497 22.57 7.13 66.52
N PRO A 498 23.35 8.14 66.12
CA PRO A 498 24.52 7.91 65.28
C PRO A 498 25.51 6.98 65.99
N LEU A 499 26.17 6.09 65.24
CA LEU A 499 27.11 5.13 65.81
C LEU A 499 28.29 5.88 66.49
N PRO A 500 28.63 5.56 67.75
CA PRO A 500 29.75 6.20 68.44
C PRO A 500 31.09 5.87 67.76
N ALA A 501 32.00 6.84 67.70
CA ALA A 501 33.34 6.63 67.13
C ALA A 501 34.25 5.68 67.97
N ASP A 502 33.80 5.27 69.17
CA ASP A 502 34.57 4.53 70.16
C ASP A 502 34.02 3.10 70.38
N LEU A 503 33.54 2.48 69.30
CA LEU A 503 33.03 1.11 69.29
C LEU A 503 34.13 0.09 69.56
N ARG A 504 33.99 -0.69 70.63
CA ARG A 504 34.92 -1.77 70.98
C ARG A 504 34.24 -2.98 71.63
N CYS A 505 34.86 -4.14 71.47
CA CYS A 505 34.49 -5.37 72.15
C CYS A 505 35.25 -5.51 73.48
N SER A 506 34.56 -5.84 74.57
CA SER A 506 35.18 -6.00 75.89
C SER A 506 34.53 -7.10 76.75
N ASN A 507 35.37 -7.80 77.52
CA ASN A 507 34.95 -8.76 78.53
C ASN A 507 34.36 -8.01 79.74
N GLY A 508 33.04 -8.15 79.95
CA GLY A 508 32.27 -7.35 80.89
C GLY A 508 32.58 -7.57 82.37
N LYS A 509 33.71 -7.03 82.87
CA LYS A 509 33.99 -6.85 84.31
C LYS A 509 33.91 -5.37 84.68
N ILE A 510 32.75 -5.00 85.25
CA ILE A 510 32.54 -3.69 85.87
C ILE A 510 33.50 -3.54 87.06
N LYS A 511 34.41 -2.56 87.01
CA LYS A 511 35.13 -2.11 88.22
C LYS A 511 34.28 -1.08 88.96
N THR A 512 33.47 -1.57 89.88
CA THR A 512 32.80 -0.73 90.88
C THR A 512 33.85 -0.09 91.78
N LEU A 513 33.89 1.24 91.85
CA LEU A 513 34.70 2.00 92.80
C LEU A 513 33.75 2.86 93.64
N LEU A 514 33.44 2.41 94.85
CA LEU A 514 32.58 3.13 95.80
C LEU A 514 33.40 3.86 96.86
N VAL A 515 33.58 5.17 96.61
CA VAL A 515 33.40 6.33 97.52
C VAL A 515 33.89 6.25 98.97
N TYR A 516 34.64 7.29 99.38
CA TYR A 516 34.46 8.02 100.65
C TYR A 516 34.86 9.53 100.47
N PRO A 517 34.47 10.46 101.38
CA PRO A 517 33.98 11.78 100.94
C PRO A 517 34.52 13.02 101.71
N SER A 518 34.50 14.18 101.06
CA SER A 518 34.60 15.54 101.63
C SER A 518 34.43 16.57 100.48
N PHE A 519 33.85 17.77 100.62
CA PHE A 519 33.24 18.50 101.73
C PHE A 519 32.20 19.51 101.15
N PHE A 520 31.15 19.89 101.89
CA PHE A 520 30.27 21.04 101.56
C PHE A 520 31.01 22.37 101.85
N PRO A 521 30.70 23.52 101.18
CA PRO A 521 29.50 24.34 101.49
C PRO A 521 28.84 25.04 100.26
N ALA A 522 27.50 25.10 100.18
CA ALA A 522 26.61 26.20 100.61
C ALA A 522 26.42 27.38 99.60
N GLU A 523 25.29 27.31 98.88
CA GLU A 523 24.25 28.35 98.79
C GLU A 523 24.62 29.84 98.63
N SER A 524 24.23 30.47 97.50
CA SER A 524 23.11 31.44 97.49
C SER A 524 22.83 32.17 96.16
N ARG A 525 21.53 32.43 95.94
CA ARG A 525 20.87 33.36 95.00
C ARG A 525 21.64 34.66 94.67
N LYS A 526 21.64 35.08 93.39
CA LYS A 526 20.81 36.22 92.88
C LYS A 526 20.95 36.52 91.37
N THR A 527 19.78 36.74 90.76
CA THR A 527 19.41 37.66 89.65
C THR A 527 20.48 38.55 88.99
N ALA A 528 20.51 38.58 87.65
CA ALA A 528 20.33 39.80 86.84
C ALA A 528 20.13 39.49 85.33
N SER A 529 19.45 40.40 84.62
CA SER A 529 19.12 40.37 83.19
C SER A 529 20.03 41.32 82.36
N PHE A 530 19.72 41.45 81.05
CA PHE A 530 20.31 42.28 79.96
C PHE A 530 21.35 41.55 79.09
N SER A 531 21.53 41.78 77.78
CA SER A 531 20.72 42.24 76.62
C SER A 531 21.70 42.52 75.47
N ALA A 532 21.36 42.14 74.23
CA ALA A 532 21.70 42.77 72.93
C ALA A 532 23.14 43.26 72.56
N GLY A 533 23.54 42.92 71.33
CA GLY A 533 24.53 43.63 70.48
C GLY A 533 25.99 43.15 70.58
N LEU A 534 26.89 43.38 69.61
CA LEU A 534 26.82 43.67 68.17
C LEU A 534 28.29 43.83 67.69
N SER A 535 28.66 43.15 66.58
CA SER A 535 29.70 43.54 65.60
C SER A 535 31.22 43.47 65.89
N HIS A 536 31.95 43.26 64.77
CA HIS A 536 33.34 43.65 64.46
C HIS A 536 34.49 42.89 65.15
N LEU A 537 35.67 42.69 64.56
CA LEU A 537 36.26 42.66 63.19
C LEU A 537 37.79 42.49 63.43
N TYR A 538 38.58 42.38 62.35
CA TYR A 538 40.06 42.34 62.26
C TYR A 538 40.75 40.96 62.29
N TYR A 539 41.88 40.73 61.60
CA TYR A 539 42.38 41.15 60.26
C TYR A 539 43.73 40.43 59.97
N LEU A 540 44.24 40.55 58.73
CA LEU A 540 45.62 40.29 58.25
C LEU A 540 46.05 38.83 57.99
N LEU A 541 47.07 38.55 57.13
CA LEU A 541 47.35 38.98 55.73
C LEU A 541 48.63 38.27 55.24
N SER A 542 48.59 37.62 54.07
CA SER A 542 49.73 37.43 53.15
C SER A 542 49.30 36.64 51.89
N VAL A 543 49.93 36.70 50.71
CA VAL A 543 50.34 37.80 49.80
C VAL A 543 51.11 37.14 48.62
N TYR A 544 50.54 37.20 47.40
CA TYR A 544 51.21 37.16 46.07
C TYR A 544 52.09 35.92 45.67
N LEU A 545 52.42 35.59 44.40
CA LEU A 545 52.37 36.20 43.03
C LEU A 545 51.91 35.11 42.00
N ALA A 546 51.07 35.39 40.98
CA ALA A 546 51.38 35.73 39.55
C ALA A 546 52.12 34.63 38.73
N TRP A 547 51.95 34.42 37.41
CA TRP A 547 51.28 35.12 36.27
C TRP A 547 51.00 34.04 35.17
N LYS A 548 49.85 33.91 34.49
CA LYS A 548 49.24 34.70 33.37
C LYS A 548 49.78 34.36 31.95
N ILE A 549 48.89 34.46 30.94
CA ILE A 549 49.10 34.50 29.45
C ILE A 549 49.17 33.10 28.77
N GLN A 550 48.46 32.73 27.66
CA GLN A 550 47.41 33.38 26.81
C GLN A 550 46.48 32.32 26.10
N THR A 551 45.32 32.80 25.60
CA THR A 551 44.47 32.51 24.39
C THR A 551 44.64 31.22 23.52
N GLU A 552 43.68 30.77 22.67
CA GLU A 552 42.69 31.51 21.85
C GLU A 552 41.50 30.64 21.33
N SER A 553 40.44 31.31 20.86
CA SER A 553 39.29 30.76 20.09
C SER A 553 38.96 31.77 18.96
N PRO A 554 38.06 31.56 17.96
CA PRO A 554 37.06 30.49 17.75
C PRO A 554 36.83 30.07 16.24
N CYS A 555 35.68 29.44 15.95
CA CYS A 555 34.87 29.53 14.71
C CYS A 555 35.17 28.75 13.39
N ASN A 556 34.29 27.76 13.15
CA ASN A 556 33.35 27.63 12.01
C ASN A 556 33.76 27.29 10.54
N LEU A 557 32.91 26.40 10.00
CA LEU A 557 32.26 26.36 8.66
C LEU A 557 32.83 25.52 7.49
N LEU A 558 31.86 24.88 6.82
CA LEU A 558 31.78 24.35 5.44
C LEU A 558 32.21 22.90 5.12
N SER A 559 31.26 22.20 4.50
CA SER A 559 31.35 20.99 3.69
C SER A 559 31.65 21.35 2.21
N PRO A 560 31.66 20.43 1.20
CA PRO A 560 31.61 18.96 1.22
C PRO A 560 32.72 18.30 0.34
N CYS A 561 32.72 16.96 0.27
CA CYS A 561 33.04 16.16 -0.93
C CYS A 561 32.46 14.74 -0.78
#